data_AF-A0A7R9MPQ2-F1
#
_entry.id   AF-A0A7R9MPQ2-F1
#
_cell.length_a   1.000
_cell.length_b   1.000
_cell.length_c   1.000
_cell.angle_alpha   90.00
_cell.angle_beta   90.00
_cell.angle_gamma   90.00
#
_symmetry.space_group_name_H-M   'P 1'
#
loop_
_entity.id
_entity.type
_entity.pdbx_description
1 polymer ?
#
loop_
_entity_poly.entity_id
_entity_poly.type
_entity_poly.pdbx_seq_one_letter_code
_entity_poly.pdbx_strand_id
1 'polypeptide(L)' 'MTVVGDNEVGRGEAADTVTFVTGEEEPSAPPNDVSVESKGPTTIRVTWRAPPAEHWNGAIKGFYIGYRKARE' A
#
# COMPACT_ATOMS: atom_id res chain seq x y z
N MET A 1 -20.54 0.73 9.79
CA MET A 1 -21.28 -0.52 9.51
C MET A 1 -22.45 -0.61 10.48
N THR A 2 -23.63 -1.05 10.03
CA THR A 2 -24.79 -1.34 10.89
C THR A 2 -25.23 -2.79 10.67
N VAL A 3 -25.89 -3.38 11.66
CA VAL A 3 -26.40 -4.75 11.63
C VAL A 3 -27.92 -4.69 11.81
N VAL A 4 -28.65 -5.50 11.06
CA VAL A 4 -30.11 -5.60 11.13
C VAL A 4 -30.51 -7.07 11.24
N GLY A 5 -31.42 -7.38 12.16
CA GLY A 5 -32.04 -8.70 12.25
C GLY A 5 -33.20 -8.84 11.27
N ASP A 6 -33.37 -10.03 10.71
CA ASP A 6 -34.46 -10.35 9.77
C ASP A 6 -35.10 -11.68 10.17
N ASN A 7 -36.43 -11.74 10.18
CA ASN A 7 -37.20 -12.94 10.49
C ASN A 7 -38.51 -12.98 9.67
N GLU A 8 -39.35 -13.99 9.88
CA GLU A 8 -40.59 -14.18 9.12
C GLU A 8 -41.61 -13.03 9.27
N VAL A 9 -41.49 -12.20 10.30
CA VAL A 9 -42.30 -10.98 10.51
C VAL A 9 -41.70 -9.78 9.76
N GLY A 10 -40.39 -9.80 9.50
CA GLY A 10 -39.67 -8.84 8.67
C GLY A 10 -38.35 -8.35 9.29
N ARG A 11 -37.82 -7.27 8.71
CA ARG A 11 -36.60 -6.61 9.19
C ARG A 11 -36.86 -5.77 10.44
N GLY A 12 -36.02 -5.95 11.45
CA GLY A 12 -36.00 -5.13 12.65
C GLY A 12 -35.33 -3.77 12.44
N GLU A 13 -35.26 -2.98 13.52
CA GLU A 13 -34.51 -1.71 13.50
C GLU A 13 -33.00 -1.95 13.37
N ALA A 14 -32.33 -0.98 12.75
CA ALA A 14 -30.88 -1.03 12.58
C ALA A 14 -30.16 -0.70 13.90
N ALA A 15 -29.12 -1.46 14.21
CA ALA A 15 -28.25 -1.17 15.33
C ALA A 15 -27.42 0.11 15.10
N ASP A 16 -26.84 0.64 16.18
CA ASP A 16 -25.93 1.78 16.12
C ASP A 16 -24.78 1.55 15.14
N THR A 17 -24.40 2.63 14.44
CA THR A 17 -23.32 2.55 13.46
C THR A 17 -21.98 2.48 14.16
N VAL A 18 -21.22 1.43 13.88
CA VAL A 18 -19.84 1.28 14.35
C VAL A 18 -18.86 1.61 13.23
N THR A 19 -17.83 2.36 13.57
CA THR A 19 -16.68 2.66 12.69
C THR A 19 -15.48 1.86 13.19
N PHE A 20 -14.79 1.19 12.26
CA PHE A 20 -13.56 0.47 12.53
C PHE A 20 -12.55 0.70 11.40
N VAL A 21 -11.28 0.52 11.70
CA VAL A 21 -10.17 0.60 10.74
C VAL A 21 -9.69 -0.82 10.47
N THR A 22 -9.49 -1.15 9.20
CA THR A 22 -8.92 -2.45 8.81
C THR A 22 -7.45 -2.54 9.22
N GLY A 23 -6.90 -3.75 9.29
CA GLY A 23 -5.45 -3.91 9.46
C GLY A 23 -4.68 -3.30 8.28
N GLU A 24 -3.40 -3.00 8.52
CA GLU A 24 -2.47 -2.66 7.45
C GLU A 24 -2.09 -3.93 6.65
N GLU A 25 -1.81 -3.78 5.36
CA GLU A 25 -1.30 -4.82 4.46
C GLU A 25 -0.06 -4.32 3.70
N GLU A 26 0.52 -5.19 2.87
CA GLU A 26 1.63 -4.80 2.00
C GLU A 26 1.19 -3.77 0.94
N PRO A 27 2.09 -2.84 0.52
CA PRO A 27 1.78 -1.92 -0.56
C PRO A 27 1.40 -2.67 -1.84
N SER A 28 0.28 -2.30 -2.45
CA SER A 28 -0.27 -2.97 -3.64
C SER A 28 0.32 -2.47 -4.96
N ALA A 29 1.14 -1.42 -4.92
CA ALA A 29 1.79 -0.83 -6.09
C ALA A 29 3.29 -0.62 -5.87
N PRO A 30 4.11 -0.70 -6.93
CA PRO A 30 5.54 -0.47 -6.84
C PRO A 30 5.89 1.02 -6.66
N PRO A 31 7.12 1.35 -6.26
CA PRO A 31 7.65 2.71 -6.35
C PRO A 31 7.66 3.22 -7.80
N ASN A 32 7.45 4.52 -7.97
CA ASN A 32 7.35 5.17 -9.28
C ASN A 32 8.60 6.01 -9.58
N ASP A 33 8.72 6.48 -10.82
CA ASP A 33 9.77 7.42 -11.24
C ASP A 33 11.20 6.97 -10.85
N VAL A 34 11.47 5.66 -11.03
CA VAL A 34 12.80 5.10 -10.75
C VAL A 34 13.79 5.63 -11.79
N SER A 35 14.77 6.40 -11.33
CA SER A 35 15.86 6.91 -12.16
C SER A 35 17.21 6.58 -11.56
N VAL A 36 18.19 6.34 -12.44
CA VAL A 36 19.56 5.98 -12.06
C VAL A 36 20.52 6.96 -12.71
N GLU A 37 21.44 7.49 -11.93
CA GLU A 37 22.48 8.40 -12.38
C GLU A 37 23.85 7.85 -11.96
N SER A 38 24.81 7.75 -12.88
CA SER A 38 26.19 7.42 -12.52
C SER A 38 26.84 8.62 -11.83
N LYS A 39 27.46 8.38 -10.67
CA LYS A 39 28.27 9.36 -9.93
C LYS A 39 29.77 9.05 -10.00
N GLY A 40 30.16 8.08 -10.83
CA GLY A 40 31.55 7.69 -11.05
C GLY A 40 31.68 6.20 -11.40
N PRO A 41 32.91 5.68 -11.51
CA PRO A 41 33.15 4.29 -11.91
C PRO A 41 32.60 3.24 -10.94
N THR A 42 32.41 3.60 -9.67
CA THR A 42 32.00 2.68 -8.59
C THR A 42 30.76 3.15 -7.82
N THR A 43 30.11 4.24 -8.25
CA THR A 43 28.99 4.83 -7.52
C THR A 43 27.85 5.18 -8.46
N ILE A 44 26.66 4.76 -8.08
CA ILE A 44 25.40 5.12 -8.74
C ILE A 44 24.46 5.74 -7.71
N ARG A 45 23.70 6.74 -8.14
CA ARG A 45 22.59 7.31 -7.38
C ARG A 45 21.30 6.76 -7.97
N VAL A 46 20.47 6.17 -7.12
CA VAL A 46 19.12 5.72 -7.48
C VAL A 46 18.12 6.61 -6.76
N THR A 47 17.11 7.10 -7.48
CA THR A 47 16.03 7.90 -6.93
C THR A 47 14.69 7.35 -7.39
N TRP A 48 13.67 7.45 -6.55
CA TRP A 48 12.32 6.96 -6.79
C TRP A 48 11.32 7.81 -6.01
N ARG A 49 10.03 7.65 -6.33
CA ARG A 49 8.91 8.17 -5.54
C ARG A 49 8.15 7.01 -4.91
N ALA A 50 7.54 7.28 -3.76
CA ALA A 50 6.60 6.33 -3.16
C ALA A 50 5.43 6.07 -4.13
N PRO A 51 4.76 4.91 -4.03
CA PRO A 51 3.50 4.69 -4.72
C PRO A 51 2.45 5.74 -4.30
N PRO A 52 1.34 5.91 -5.03
CA PRO A 52 0.22 6.72 -4.56
C PRO A 52 -0.33 6.21 -3.22
N ALA A 53 -0.79 7.11 -2.36
CA ALA A 53 -1.16 6.80 -0.96
C ALA A 53 -2.29 5.77 -0.84
N GLU A 54 -3.20 5.76 -1.82
CA GLU A 54 -4.27 4.77 -1.97
C GLU A 54 -3.77 3.33 -2.13
N HIS A 55 -2.49 3.14 -2.48
CA HIS A 55 -1.88 1.83 -2.65
C HIS A 55 -0.97 1.42 -1.49
N TRP A 56 -0.82 2.25 -0.45
CA TRP A 56 0.12 1.93 0.64
C TRP A 56 -0.38 0.83 1.55
N ASN A 57 -1.71 0.70 1.67
CA ASN A 57 -2.38 -0.22 2.59
C ASN A 57 -1.88 -0.09 4.04
N GLY A 58 -1.40 1.09 4.44
CA GLY A 58 -0.74 1.33 5.73
C GLY A 58 0.36 2.39 5.62
N ALA A 59 1.18 2.56 6.66
CA ALA A 59 2.34 3.44 6.59
C ALA A 59 3.52 2.77 5.85
N ILE A 60 4.16 3.50 4.90
CA ILE A 60 5.40 3.04 4.26
C ILE A 60 6.53 3.01 5.28
N LYS A 61 7.07 1.81 5.53
CA LYS A 61 8.16 1.58 6.51
C LYS A 61 9.55 1.74 5.90
N GLY A 62 9.68 1.57 4.59
CA GLY A 62 10.96 1.66 3.88
C GLY A 62 10.90 1.06 2.48
N PHE A 63 12.07 1.01 1.83
CA PHE A 63 12.23 0.47 0.47
C PHE A 63 13.38 -0.53 0.43
N TYR A 64 13.23 -1.60 -0.37
CA TYR A 64 14.30 -2.55 -0.65
C TYR A 64 14.96 -2.23 -2.00
N ILE A 65 16.29 -2.22 -2.02
CA ILE A 65 17.07 -1.97 -3.23
C ILE A 65 17.81 -3.25 -3.61
N GLY A 66 17.33 -3.91 -4.67
CA GLY A 66 18.03 -5.03 -5.30
C GLY A 66 18.84 -4.57 -6.51
N TYR A 67 20.08 -5.04 -6.64
CA TYR A 67 20.92 -4.77 -7.80
C TYR A 67 21.64 -6.04 -8.28
N ARG A 68 21.94 -6.09 -9.57
CA ARG A 68 22.76 -7.13 -10.20
C ARG A 68 23.57 -6.53 -11.34
N LYS A 69 24.71 -7.13 -11.67
CA LYS A 69 25.42 -6.80 -12.92
C LYS A 69 24.51 -7.10 -14.11
N ALA A 70 24.55 -6.25 -15.12
CA ALA A 70 23.90 -6.55 -16.40
C ALA A 70 24.50 -7.85 -16.97
N ARG A 71 23.67 -8.67 -17.61
CA ARG A 71 24.18 -9.80 -18.39
C ARG A 71 24.83 -9.23 -19.65
N GLU A 72 25.97 -9.79 -20.03
CA GLU A 72 26.59 -9.55 -21.33
C GLU A 72 25.70 -10.03 -22.47
#